data_AF-A0A535M7M9-F1
#
_entry.id   AF-A0A535M7M9-F1
#
_cell.length_a   1.000
_cell.length_b   1.000
_cell.length_c   1.000
_cell.angle_alpha   90.00
_cell.angle_beta   90.00
_cell.angle_gamma   90.00
#
_symmetry.space_group_name_H-M   'P 1'
#
loop_
_entity.id
_entity.type
_entity.pdbx_description
1 polymer ?
#
loop_
_entity_poly.entity_id
_entity_poly.type
_entity_poly.pdbx_seq_one_letter_code
_entity_poly.pdbx_strand_id
1 'polypeptide(L)'
;MSPEEEDAVRHAGDPDRLLPNENPQSDLAEDARHWRIVYRELLTFKQGLLDVADRGLAEIAQEHNVTDTTTLALLRAQNDRLRRRLEFWESRHQALNVKPG
;
A
#
# COMPACT_ATOMS: atom_id res chain seq x y z
N MET A 1 -24.11 -1.28 -6.68
CA MET A 1 -22.79 -0.66 -6.70
C MET A 1 -22.84 0.41 -7.78
N SER A 2 -22.41 1.63 -7.49
CA SER A 2 -22.31 2.69 -8.50
C SER A 2 -21.10 2.45 -9.41
N PRO A 3 -21.06 3.05 -10.61
CA PRO A 3 -19.87 2.98 -11.47
C PRO A 3 -18.57 3.46 -10.78
N GLU A 4 -18.69 4.42 -9.86
CA GLU A 4 -17.57 4.95 -9.07
C GLU A 4 -17.08 3.95 -8.02
N GLU A 5 -18.01 3.21 -7.39
CA GLU A 5 -17.68 2.17 -6.42
C GLU A 5 -16.98 0.98 -7.09
N GLU A 6 -17.45 0.56 -8.28
CA GLU A 6 -16.79 -0.49 -9.07
C GLU A 6 -15.38 -0.10 -9.50
N ASP A 7 -15.21 1.17 -9.87
CA ASP A 7 -13.90 1.74 -10.20
C ASP A 7 -12.96 1.76 -9.00
N ALA A 8 -13.46 2.17 -7.83
CA ALA A 8 -12.70 2.15 -6.60
C ALA A 8 -12.27 0.72 -6.21
N VAL A 9 -13.15 -0.27 -6.32
CA VAL A 9 -12.84 -1.68 -6.02
C VAL A 9 -11.79 -2.23 -6.98
N ARG A 10 -11.91 -1.96 -8.28
CA ARG A 10 -10.92 -2.37 -9.28
C ARG A 10 -9.55 -1.74 -9.01
N HIS A 11 -9.52 -0.44 -8.75
CA HIS A 11 -8.30 0.30 -8.40
C HIS A 11 -7.70 -0.09 -7.05
N ALA A 12 -8.54 -0.57 -6.13
CA ALA A 12 -8.14 -1.13 -4.85
C ALA A 12 -7.46 -2.50 -5.03
N GLY A 13 -7.92 -3.31 -5.99
CA GLY A 13 -7.40 -4.65 -6.26
C GLY A 13 -6.20 -4.71 -7.21
N ASP A 14 -5.91 -3.63 -7.95
CA ASP A 14 -4.79 -3.59 -8.89
C ASP A 14 -3.43 -3.74 -8.17
N PRO A 15 -2.69 -4.84 -8.43
CA PRO A 15 -1.42 -5.14 -7.78
C PRO A 15 -0.25 -4.29 -8.26
N ASP A 16 -0.35 -3.61 -9.40
CA ASP A 16 0.75 -2.86 -10.01
C ASP A 16 0.48 -1.34 -10.07
N ARG A 17 -0.66 -0.93 -9.52
CA ARG A 17 -1.05 0.47 -9.43
C ARG A 17 0.01 1.33 -8.74
N LEU A 18 0.38 2.39 -9.44
CA LEU A 18 1.20 3.48 -8.95
C LEU A 18 0.36 4.51 -8.18
N LEU A 19 1.01 5.22 -7.27
CA LEU A 19 0.43 6.42 -6.67
C LEU A 19 0.35 7.55 -7.72
N PRO A 20 -0.62 8.47 -7.59
CA PRO A 20 -0.69 9.62 -8.49
C PRO A 20 0.64 10.38 -8.53
N ASN A 21 1.10 10.72 -9.73
CA ASN A 21 2.36 11.42 -10.00
C ASN A 21 3.64 10.64 -9.67
N GLU A 22 3.53 9.36 -9.34
CA GLU A 22 4.69 8.50 -9.19
C GLU A 22 5.32 8.22 -10.57
N ASN A 23 6.61 8.52 -10.69
CA ASN A 23 7.39 8.22 -11.89
C ASN A 23 8.54 7.25 -11.56
N PRO A 24 8.37 5.93 -11.78
CA PRO A 24 9.39 4.93 -11.53
C PRO A 24 10.67 5.09 -12.36
N GLN A 25 10.63 5.88 -13.43
CA GLN A 25 11.77 6.14 -14.32
C GLN A 25 12.57 7.38 -13.90
N SER A 26 12.21 8.06 -12.81
CA SER A 26 12.98 9.23 -12.35
C SER A 26 14.40 8.83 -11.91
N ASP A 27 15.39 9.53 -12.44
CA ASP A 27 16.80 9.38 -12.06
C ASP A 27 17.23 10.34 -10.94
N LEU A 28 16.26 11.06 -10.35
CA LEU A 28 16.51 11.92 -9.21
C LEU A 28 16.50 11.10 -7.92
N ALA A 29 17.63 11.09 -7.20
CA ALA A 29 17.71 10.46 -5.88
C ALA A 29 16.69 11.04 -4.89
N GLU A 30 16.28 12.30 -5.09
CA GLU A 30 15.24 12.97 -4.31
C GLU A 30 13.86 12.33 -4.50
N ASP A 31 13.48 11.97 -5.72
CA ASP A 31 12.21 11.29 -5.97
C ASP A 31 12.20 9.92 -5.30
N ALA A 32 13.31 9.19 -5.37
CA ALA A 32 13.43 7.90 -4.70
C ALA A 32 13.34 8.03 -3.17
N ARG A 33 13.94 9.07 -2.60
CA ARG A 33 13.83 9.39 -1.17
C ARG A 33 12.38 9.72 -0.80
N HIS A 34 11.71 10.55 -1.59
CA HIS A 34 10.34 10.99 -1.37
C HIS A 34 9.39 9.79 -1.35
N TRP A 35 9.40 8.97 -2.41
CA TRP A 35 8.48 7.84 -2.51
C TRP A 35 8.74 6.77 -1.45
N ARG A 36 10.00 6.53 -1.04
CA ARG A 36 10.30 5.68 0.11
C ARG A 36 9.59 6.15 1.38
N ILE A 37 9.60 7.45 1.64
CA ILE A 37 8.93 8.04 2.82
C ILE A 37 7.42 7.86 2.69
N VAL A 38 6.83 8.23 1.54
CA VAL A 38 5.39 8.11 1.29
C VAL A 38 4.89 6.68 1.49
N TYR A 39 5.55 5.68 0.88
CA TYR A 39 5.13 4.29 1.05
C TYR A 39 5.27 3.78 2.48
N ARG A 40 6.30 4.21 3.20
CA ARG A 40 6.48 3.86 4.62
C ARG A 40 5.39 4.46 5.50
N GLU A 41 5.02 5.71 5.26
CA GLU A 41 3.93 6.38 5.97
C GLU A 41 2.58 5.70 5.69
N LEU A 42 2.30 5.37 4.42
CA LEU A 42 1.08 4.64 4.05
C LEU A 42 1.00 3.27 4.70
N LEU A 43 2.10 2.52 4.73
CA LEU A 43 2.16 1.22 5.41
C LEU A 43 1.95 1.36 6.91
N THR A 44 2.58 2.34 7.54
CA THR A 44 2.44 2.61 8.98
C THR A 44 1.00 2.97 9.34
N PHE A 45 0.42 3.92 8.60
CA PHE A 45 -0.96 4.34 8.77
C PHE A 45 -1.93 3.16 8.61
N LYS A 46 -1.74 2.36 7.56
CA LYS A 46 -2.59 1.21 7.29
C LYS A 46 -2.46 0.13 8.35
N GLN A 47 -1.26 -0.12 8.87
CA GLN A 47 -1.08 -1.06 9.99
C GLN A 47 -1.81 -0.55 11.24
N GLY A 48 -1.72 0.75 11.54
CA GLY A 48 -2.47 1.36 12.65
C GLY A 48 -3.99 1.20 12.50
N LEU A 49 -4.53 1.38 11.28
CA LEU A 49 -5.94 1.13 11.00
C LEU A 49 -6.33 -0.34 11.17
N LEU A 50 -5.50 -1.28 10.69
CA LEU A 50 -5.74 -2.71 10.87
C LEU A 50 -5.69 -3.09 12.35
N ASP A 51 -4.75 -2.57 13.12
CA ASP A 51 -4.66 -2.87 14.56
C ASP A 51 -5.87 -2.33 15.33
N VAL A 52 -6.40 -1.16 14.95
CA VAL A 52 -7.65 -0.61 15.51
C VAL A 52 -8.84 -1.46 15.08
N ALA A 53 -8.91 -1.82 13.80
CA ALA A 53 -9.97 -2.66 13.25
C ALA A 53 -9.97 -4.04 13.91
N ASP A 54 -8.82 -4.70 14.08
CA ASP A 54 -8.70 -6.00 14.72
C ASP A 54 -9.18 -5.95 16.18
N ARG A 55 -8.88 -4.87 16.92
CA ARG A 55 -9.39 -4.69 18.28
C ARG A 55 -10.91 -4.54 18.33
N GLY A 56 -11.50 -3.76 17.41
CA GLY A 56 -12.96 -3.57 17.36
C GLY A 56 -13.73 -4.72 16.68
N LEU A 57 -13.12 -5.38 15.69
CA LEU A 57 -13.68 -6.53 14.99
C LEU A 57 -13.59 -7.80 15.84
N ALA A 58 -12.62 -7.94 16.75
CA ALA A 58 -12.62 -9.04 17.71
C ALA A 58 -13.89 -9.02 18.59
N GLU A 59 -14.38 -7.82 18.95
CA GLU A 59 -15.62 -7.66 19.71
C GLU A 59 -16.86 -7.96 18.86
N ILE A 60 -16.90 -7.50 17.60
CA ILE A 60 -18.07 -7.65 16.71
C ILE A 60 -18.15 -9.02 16.01
N ALA A 61 -17.01 -9.61 15.65
CA ALA A 61 -16.95 -10.90 14.94
C ALA A 61 -17.39 -12.08 15.82
N GLN A 62 -17.21 -11.99 17.14
CA GLN A 62 -17.78 -12.95 18.09
C GLN A 62 -19.31 -12.96 18.07
N GLU A 63 -19.95 -11.81 17.82
CA GLU A 63 -21.41 -11.69 17.82
C GLU A 63 -22.07 -11.99 16.47
N HIS A 64 -21.36 -11.76 15.34
CA HIS A 64 -22.01 -11.80 14.02
C HIS A 64 -21.37 -12.71 12.95
N ASN A 65 -20.27 -13.43 13.23
CA ASN A 65 -19.64 -14.38 12.30
C ASN A 65 -19.34 -13.80 10.90
N VAL A 66 -19.13 -12.49 10.81
CA VAL A 66 -18.83 -11.77 9.56
C VAL A 66 -17.32 -11.60 9.43
N THR A 67 -16.64 -12.64 8.99
CA THR A 67 -15.29 -12.46 8.43
C THR A 67 -15.42 -12.60 6.92
N ASP A 68 -15.74 -11.50 6.25
CA ASP A 68 -15.78 -11.47 4.79
C ASP A 68 -14.36 -11.68 4.24
N THR A 69 -14.08 -12.94 3.90
CA THR A 69 -12.79 -13.41 3.35
C THR A 69 -12.32 -12.59 2.15
N THR A 70 -13.26 -12.03 1.37
CA THR A 70 -12.98 -11.17 0.22
C THR A 70 -12.32 -9.86 0.65
N THR A 71 -12.85 -9.23 1.70
CA THR A 71 -12.34 -7.98 2.25
C THR A 71 -10.92 -8.18 2.81
N LEU A 72 -10.68 -9.28 3.53
CA LEU A 72 -9.33 -9.60 4.03
C LEU A 72 -8.33 -9.87 2.90
N ALA A 73 -8.75 -10.58 1.85
CA ALA A 73 -7.90 -10.85 0.68
C ALA A 73 -7.50 -9.54 -0.04
N LEU A 74 -8.45 -8.62 -0.20
CA LEU A 74 -8.20 -7.30 -0.80
C LEU A 74 -7.22 -6.48 0.06
N LEU A 75 -7.41 -6.45 1.38
CA LEU A 75 -6.54 -5.72 2.30
C LEU A 75 -5.10 -6.24 2.27
N ARG A 76 -4.92 -7.56 2.19
CA ARG A 76 -3.61 -8.23 2.03
C ARG A 76 -2.96 -7.87 0.70
N ALA A 77 -3.68 -8.02 -0.42
CA ALA A 77 -3.16 -7.70 -1.75
C ALA A 77 -2.68 -6.24 -1.84
N GLN A 78 -3.42 -5.31 -1.25
CA GLN A 78 -3.01 -3.92 -1.17
C GLN A 78 -1.78 -3.71 -0.28
N ASN A 79 -1.65 -4.41 0.85
CA ASN A 79 -0.48 -4.31 1.71
C ASN A 79 0.77 -4.81 0.98
N ASP A 80 0.66 -5.95 0.29
CA ASP A 80 1.74 -6.54 -0.49
C ASP A 80 2.16 -5.63 -1.65
N ARG A 81 1.21 -4.95 -2.31
CA ARG A 81 1.55 -3.91 -3.29
C ARG A 81 2.36 -2.77 -2.67
N LEU A 82 1.91 -2.21 -1.56
CA LEU A 82 2.62 -1.10 -0.90
C LEU A 82 4.03 -1.50 -0.47
N ARG A 83 4.21 -2.74 0.03
CA ARG A 83 5.53 -3.30 0.37
C ARG A 83 6.44 -3.43 -0.85
N ARG A 84 5.96 -4.04 -1.95
CA ARG A 84 6.72 -4.15 -3.20
C ARG A 84 7.16 -2.79 -3.75
N ARG A 85 6.29 -1.77 -3.67
CA ARG A 85 6.65 -0.41 -4.09
C ARG A 85 7.66 0.24 -3.15
N LEU A 86 7.56 0.03 -1.84
CA LEU A 86 8.58 0.49 -0.89
C LEU A 86 9.95 -0.13 -1.21
N GLU A 87 10.02 -1.44 -1.39
CA GLU A 87 11.25 -2.18 -1.74
C GLU A 87 11.86 -1.68 -3.06
N PHE A 88 11.03 -1.41 -4.06
CA PHE A 88 11.45 -0.79 -5.32
C PHE A 88 12.16 0.55 -5.07
N TRP A 89 11.54 1.45 -4.31
CA TRP A 89 12.10 2.78 -4.07
C TRP A 89 13.31 2.76 -3.13
N GLU A 90 13.37 1.81 -2.19
CA GLU A 90 14.56 1.57 -1.38
C GLU A 90 15.75 1.14 -2.23
N SER A 91 15.53 0.20 -3.15
CA SER A 91 16.55 -0.27 -4.09
C SER A 91 16.99 0.85 -5.05
N ARG A 92 16.04 1.62 -5.58
CA ARG A 92 16.33 2.74 -6.49
C ARG A 92 17.08 3.87 -5.78
N HIS A 93 16.71 4.21 -4.56
CA HIS A 93 17.42 5.21 -3.76
C HIS A 93 18.87 4.79 -3.46
N GLN A 94 19.11 3.50 -3.20
CA GLN A 94 20.47 2.99 -3.05
C GLN A 94 21.26 3.14 -4.36
N ALA A 95 20.69 2.69 -5.48
CA ALA A 95 21.34 2.77 -6.79
C ALA A 95 21.71 4.21 -7.20
N LEU A 96 20.82 5.18 -6.96
CA LEU A 96 21.04 6.59 -7.33
C LEU A 96 21.98 7.34 -6.39
N ASN A 97 22.22 6.84 -5.17
CA ASN A 97 23.14 7.45 -4.21
C ASN A 97 24.54 6.84 -4.21
N VAL A 98 24.75 5.70 -4.86
CA VAL A 98 26.10 5.18 -5.10
C VAL A 98 26.75 6.06 -6.17
N LYS A 99 27.75 6.87 -5.78
CA LYS A 99 28.57 7.61 -6.75
C LYS A 99 29.27 6.59 -7.67
N PRO A 100 29.31 6.81 -9.00
CA PRO A 100 30.32 6.16 -9.81
C PRO A 100 31.69 6.62 -9.28
N GLY A 101 32.54 5.66 -8.93
CA GLY A 101 33.94 5.93 -8.57
C GLY A 101 34.74 6.49 -9.73
#